data_AF-A0A484A914-F1
#
_entry.id   AF-A0A484A914-F1
#
_cell.length_a   1.000
_cell.length_b   1.000
_cell.length_c   1.000
_cell.angle_alpha   90.00
_cell.angle_beta   90.00
_cell.angle_gamma   90.00
#
_symmetry.space_group_name_H-M   'P 1'
#
loop_
_entity.id
_entity.type
_entity.pdbx_description
1 polymer ?
#
loop_
_entity_poly.entity_id
_entity_poly.type
_entity_poly.pdbx_seq_one_letter_code
_entity_poly.pdbx_strand_id
1 'polypeptide(L)'
;MLEIYAIAGGDWLRGNLNAIAAFMGTSTWSTIEKMCIAISVLIVAGNWVKKHNVMDLIGWVFSLTLVSMLVVIRTPVQIIDYSNVAQVYEVDNVPIGLAIPASLTTRVGNALIQSYEMVFALPDSVTYSKTGMLFGS
;
A
#
# COMPACT_ATOMS: atom_id res chain seq x y z
N MET A 1 1.09 2.61 11.72
CA MET A 1 0.12 2.95 10.66
C MET A 1 0.89 3.30 9.40
N LEU A 2 0.47 2.83 8.22
CA LEU A 2 1.11 3.14 6.94
C LEU A 2 0.34 4.26 6.23
N GLU A 3 1.06 5.19 5.62
CA GLU A 3 0.45 6.35 4.93
C GLU A 3 0.49 6.17 3.42
N ILE A 4 -0.61 6.47 2.75
CA ILE A 4 -0.70 6.54 1.29
C ILE A 4 -1.08 7.96 0.90
N TYR A 5 -0.28 8.57 0.04
CA TYR A 5 -0.50 9.95 -0.42
C TYR A 5 -1.29 9.95 -1.73
N ALA A 6 -2.40 10.67 -1.76
CA ALA A 6 -3.22 10.89 -2.93
C ALA A 6 -3.25 12.39 -3.27
N ILE A 7 -3.07 12.71 -4.56
CA ILE A 7 -3.17 14.10 -5.05
C ILE A 7 -4.65 14.52 -5.08
N ALA A 8 -5.52 13.60 -5.49
CA ALA A 8 -6.97 13.73 -5.47
C ALA A 8 -7.64 12.35 -5.42
N GLY A 9 -8.89 12.28 -4.94
CA GLY A 9 -9.71 11.07 -4.99
C GLY A 9 -9.46 10.09 -3.84
N GLY A 10 -9.10 10.59 -2.66
CA GLY A 10 -8.88 9.78 -1.47
C GLY A 10 -10.08 8.92 -1.09
N ASP A 11 -11.31 9.41 -1.29
CA ASP A 11 -12.54 8.65 -1.02
C ASP A 11 -12.71 7.43 -1.94
N TRP A 12 -12.39 7.58 -3.23
CA TRP A 12 -12.38 6.47 -4.17
C TRP A 12 -11.33 5.43 -3.79
N LEU A 13 -10.12 5.86 -3.43
CA LEU A 13 -9.05 4.95 -3.01
C LEU A 13 -9.42 4.20 -1.72
N ARG A 14 -10.02 4.91 -0.75
CA ARG A 14 -10.57 4.32 0.47
C ARG A 14 -11.60 3.25 0.16
N GLY A 15 -12.55 3.55 -0.72
CA GLY A 15 -13.57 2.61 -1.16
C GLY A 15 -12.98 1.33 -1.75
N ASN A 16 -11.95 1.45 -2.59
CA ASN A 16 -11.26 0.29 -3.17
C ASN A 16 -10.53 -0.55 -2.13
N LEU A 17 -9.72 0.07 -1.26
CA LEU A 17 -9.01 -0.67 -0.21
C LEU A 17 -9.97 -1.35 0.76
N ASN A 18 -11.08 -0.70 1.10
CA ASN A 18 -12.10 -1.28 1.96
C ASN A 18 -12.83 -2.45 1.28
N ALA A 19 -13.12 -2.36 -0.02
CA ALA A 19 -13.69 -3.46 -0.79
C ALA A 19 -12.75 -4.68 -0.83
N ILE A 20 -11.43 -4.46 -1.01
CA ILE A 20 -10.42 -5.51 -0.94
C ILE A 20 -10.39 -6.14 0.46
N ALA A 21 -10.34 -5.32 1.52
CA ALA A 21 -10.32 -5.80 2.90
C ALA A 21 -11.58 -6.63 3.23
N ALA A 22 -12.76 -6.16 2.81
CA ALA A 22 -14.03 -6.85 2.99
C ALA A 22 -14.06 -8.18 2.22
N PHE A 23 -13.66 -8.19 0.95
CA PHE A 23 -13.60 -9.40 0.12
C PHE A 23 -12.68 -10.45 0.75
N MET A 24 -11.50 -10.03 1.21
CA MET A 24 -10.54 -10.94 1.85
C MET A 24 -11.00 -11.47 3.21
N GLY A 25 -11.99 -10.83 3.85
CA GLY A 25 -12.65 -11.34 5.05
C GLY A 25 -13.71 -12.41 4.79
N THR A 26 -14.05 -12.71 3.53
CA THR A 26 -15.11 -13.66 3.18
C THR A 26 -14.64 -15.13 3.23
N SER A 27 -15.60 -16.05 3.41
CA SER A 27 -15.35 -17.50 3.27
C SER A 27 -14.94 -17.89 1.85
N THR A 28 -15.40 -17.15 0.84
CA THR A 28 -14.99 -17.30 -0.56
C THR A 28 -13.48 -17.09 -0.70
N TRP A 29 -12.94 -16.01 -0.12
CA TRP A 29 -11.50 -15.76 -0.11
C TRP A 29 -10.72 -16.90 0.55
N SER A 30 -11.16 -17.35 1.73
CA SER A 30 -10.53 -18.48 2.43
C SER A 30 -10.53 -19.76 1.58
N THR A 31 -11.58 -19.98 0.79
CA THR A 31 -11.67 -21.13 -0.12
C THR A 31 -10.66 -21.00 -1.26
N ILE A 32 -10.57 -19.82 -1.88
CA ILE A 32 -9.60 -19.52 -2.94
C ILE A 32 -8.17 -19.73 -2.41
N GLU A 33 -7.85 -19.21 -1.23
CA GLU A 33 -6.55 -19.38 -0.60
C GLU A 33 -6.16 -20.86 -0.44
N LYS A 34 -7.07 -21.68 0.09
CA LYS A 34 -6.86 -23.12 0.25
C LYS A 34 -6.65 -23.84 -1.09
N MET A 35 -7.42 -23.48 -2.12
CA MET A 35 -7.26 -24.03 -3.46
C MET A 35 -5.89 -23.66 -4.06
N CYS A 36 -5.45 -22.40 -3.91
CA CYS A 36 -4.14 -21.96 -4.36
C CYS A 36 -3.00 -22.73 -3.67
N ILE A 37 -3.08 -22.93 -2.35
CA ILE A 37 -2.10 -23.73 -1.60
C ILE A 37 -2.10 -25.18 -2.10
N ALA A 38 -3.27 -25.80 -2.25
CA ALA A 38 -3.36 -27.18 -2.74
C ALA A 38 -2.74 -27.35 -4.14
N ILE A 39 -3.03 -26.45 -5.06
CA ILE A 39 -2.43 -26.45 -6.41
C ILE A 39 -0.91 -26.26 -6.34
N SER A 40 -0.44 -25.35 -5.49
CA SER A 40 0.99 -25.09 -5.27
C SER A 40 1.74 -26.35 -4.81
N VAL A 41 1.16 -27.09 -3.86
CA VAL A 41 1.71 -28.37 -3.38
C VAL A 41 1.78 -29.40 -4.51
N LEU A 42 0.73 -29.52 -5.34
CA LEU A 42 0.70 -30.47 -6.46
C LEU A 42 1.79 -30.16 -7.50
N ILE A 43 2.02 -28.88 -7.81
CA ILE A 43 3.08 -28.46 -8.74
C ILE A 43 4.45 -28.87 -8.21
N VAL A 44 4.72 -28.65 -6.92
CA VAL A 44 6.01 -29.02 -6.33
C VAL A 44 6.17 -30.52 -6.16
N ALA A 45 5.12 -31.26 -5.85
CA ALA A 45 5.16 -32.72 -5.86
C ALA A 45 5.54 -33.24 -7.26
N GLY A 46 4.95 -32.68 -8.32
CA GLY A 46 5.31 -33.02 -9.70
C GLY A 46 6.77 -32.69 -10.05
N ASN A 47 7.27 -31.51 -9.62
CA ASN A 47 8.66 -31.12 -9.80
C ASN A 47 9.63 -32.04 -9.03
N TRP A 48 9.25 -32.42 -7.80
CA TRP A 48 10.01 -33.35 -6.98
C TRP A 48 10.16 -34.70 -7.66
N VAL A 49 9.08 -35.29 -8.19
CA VAL A 49 9.13 -36.58 -8.89
C VAL A 49 10.09 -36.56 -10.09
N LYS A 50 10.23 -35.40 -10.77
CA LYS A 50 11.11 -35.28 -11.94
C LYS A 50 12.57 -35.04 -11.59
N LYS A 51 12.86 -34.25 -10.55
CA LYS A 51 14.21 -33.73 -10.28
C LYS A 51 14.86 -34.28 -9.01
N HIS A 52 14.06 -34.72 -8.04
CA HIS A 52 14.50 -35.14 -6.71
C HIS A 52 15.45 -34.13 -6.02
N ASN A 53 15.27 -32.83 -6.30
CA ASN A 53 16.12 -31.77 -5.78
C ASN A 53 15.52 -31.16 -4.51
N VAL A 54 16.22 -31.27 -3.39
CA VAL A 54 15.81 -30.71 -2.09
C VAL A 54 15.81 -29.18 -2.10
N MET A 55 16.68 -28.54 -2.89
CA MET A 55 16.69 -27.08 -2.97
C MET A 55 15.42 -26.50 -3.59
N ASP A 56 14.81 -27.19 -4.55
CA ASP A 56 13.53 -26.78 -5.14
C ASP A 56 12.41 -26.81 -4.08
N LEU A 57 12.44 -27.79 -3.16
CA LEU A 57 11.47 -27.92 -2.07
C LEU A 57 11.66 -26.84 -1.01
N ILE A 58 12.91 -26.57 -0.61
CA ILE A 58 13.23 -25.48 0.33
C ILE A 58 12.83 -24.12 -0.26
N GLY A 59 13.18 -23.87 -1.52
CA GLY A 59 12.82 -22.65 -2.22
C GLY A 59 11.30 -22.46 -2.32
N TRP A 60 10.56 -23.54 -2.52
CA TRP A 60 9.10 -23.51 -2.50
C TRP A 60 8.52 -23.20 -1.12
N VAL A 61 8.99 -23.85 -0.05
CA VAL A 61 8.53 -23.53 1.32
C VAL A 61 8.80 -22.06 1.64
N PHE A 62 10.00 -21.58 1.31
CA PHE A 62 10.35 -20.17 1.49
C PHE A 62 9.43 -19.24 0.69
N SER A 63 9.19 -19.54 -0.60
CA SER A 63 8.31 -18.74 -1.44
C SER A 63 6.86 -18.74 -0.92
N LEU A 64 6.34 -19.90 -0.52
CA LEU A 64 4.98 -20.04 0.00
C LEU A 64 4.81 -19.23 1.29
N THR A 65 5.74 -19.39 2.24
CA THR A 65 5.69 -18.64 3.52
C THR A 65 5.79 -17.14 3.30
N LEU A 66 6.67 -16.69 2.39
CA LEU A 66 6.83 -15.27 2.08
C LEU A 66 5.57 -14.68 1.46
N VAL A 67 4.98 -15.34 0.45
CA VAL A 67 3.75 -14.87 -0.20
C VAL A 67 2.57 -14.90 0.77
N SER A 68 2.43 -15.97 1.57
CA SER A 68 1.40 -16.06 2.60
C SER A 68 1.52 -14.93 3.62
N MET A 69 2.74 -14.59 4.05
CA MET A 69 2.98 -13.47 4.98
C MET A 69 2.47 -12.15 4.40
N LEU A 70 2.72 -11.89 3.12
CA LEU A 70 2.29 -10.66 2.44
C LEU A 70 0.76 -10.53 2.34
N VAL A 71 0.05 -11.65 2.29
CA VAL A 71 -1.41 -11.69 2.12
C VAL A 71 -2.14 -11.76 3.46
N VAL A 72 -1.60 -12.50 4.43
CA VAL A 72 -2.26 -12.77 5.72
C VAL A 72 -2.05 -11.63 6.70
N ILE A 73 -0.86 -11.05 6.78
CA ILE A 73 -0.60 -9.96 7.72
C ILE A 73 -1.35 -8.71 7.24
N ARG A 74 -2.12 -8.11 8.15
CA ARG A 74 -2.96 -6.95 7.88
C ARG A 74 -2.52 -5.75 8.71
N THR A 75 -2.56 -4.59 8.10
CA THR A 75 -2.16 -3.33 8.73
C THR A 75 -3.16 -2.22 8.43
N PRO A 76 -3.42 -1.32 9.38
CA PRO A 76 -4.21 -0.12 9.12
C PRO A 76 -3.43 0.84 8.22
N VAL A 77 -4.14 1.44 7.28
CA VAL A 77 -3.63 2.40 6.30
C VAL A 77 -4.40 3.71 6.41
N GLN A 78 -3.66 4.82 6.44
CA GLN A 78 -4.21 6.16 6.36
C GLN A 78 -3.95 6.74 4.97
N ILE A 79 -4.96 7.31 4.36
CA ILE A 79 -4.86 8.00 3.07
C ILE A 79 -4.85 9.51 3.36
N ILE A 80 -3.80 10.18 2.88
CA ILE A 80 -3.65 11.63 2.96
C ILE A 80 -3.98 12.20 1.59
N ASP A 81 -5.10 12.93 1.50
CA ASP A 81 -5.56 13.56 0.27
C ASP A 81 -5.30 15.07 0.30
N TYR A 82 -4.43 15.55 -0.59
CA TYR A 82 -4.11 16.98 -0.68
C TYR A 82 -5.24 17.83 -1.23
N SER A 83 -6.16 17.26 -2.01
CA SER A 83 -7.33 17.97 -2.52
C SER A 83 -8.38 18.23 -1.44
N ASN A 84 -8.35 17.47 -0.34
CA ASN A 84 -9.32 17.57 0.74
C ASN A 84 -8.69 17.33 2.12
N VAL A 85 -7.88 18.30 2.56
CA VAL A 85 -7.08 18.24 3.81
C VAL A 85 -7.91 18.12 5.10
N ALA A 86 -9.22 18.40 5.06
CA ALA A 86 -10.10 18.31 6.23
C ALA A 86 -10.63 16.89 6.47
N GLN A 87 -10.53 15.98 5.50
CA GLN A 87 -11.04 14.62 5.61
C GLN A 87 -9.93 13.64 5.97
N VAL A 88 -10.18 12.81 6.98
CA VAL A 88 -9.28 11.72 7.39
C VAL A 88 -9.84 10.42 6.83
N TYR A 89 -9.10 9.82 5.90
CA TYR A 89 -9.48 8.56 5.28
C TYR A 89 -8.64 7.44 5.88
N GLU A 90 -9.26 6.54 6.64
CA GLU A 90 -8.61 5.37 7.21
C GLU A 90 -9.27 4.08 6.70
N VAL A 91 -8.43 3.08 6.45
CA VAL A 91 -8.84 1.74 6.05
C VAL A 91 -8.10 0.71 6.88
N ASP A 92 -8.88 -0.10 7.59
CA ASP A 92 -8.36 -1.22 8.37
C ASP A 92 -8.19 -2.48 7.52
N ASN A 93 -7.40 -3.41 8.05
CA ASN A 93 -7.30 -4.77 7.55
C ASN A 93 -6.73 -4.91 6.10
N VAL A 94 -5.93 -3.93 5.65
CA VAL A 94 -5.27 -3.96 4.33
C VAL A 94 -4.08 -4.94 4.36
N PRO A 95 -3.92 -5.85 3.39
CA PRO A 95 -2.79 -6.78 3.36
C PRO A 95 -1.47 -6.05 3.13
N ILE A 96 -0.43 -6.42 3.86
CA ILE A 96 0.87 -5.73 3.80
C ILE A 96 1.51 -5.78 2.41
N GLY A 97 1.24 -6.83 1.63
CA GLY A 97 1.69 -6.96 0.25
C GLY A 97 1.17 -5.86 -0.68
N LEU A 98 0.05 -5.23 -0.33
CA LEU A 98 -0.47 -4.05 -1.02
C LEU A 98 -0.07 -2.76 -0.30
N ALA A 99 -0.17 -2.73 1.03
CA ALA A 99 0.03 -1.53 1.81
C ALA A 99 1.48 -0.99 1.74
N ILE A 100 2.48 -1.86 1.79
CA ILE A 100 3.89 -1.45 1.80
C ILE A 100 4.29 -0.82 0.44
N PRO A 101 4.09 -1.48 -0.71
CA PRO A 101 4.42 -0.88 -2.00
C PRO A 101 3.63 0.41 -2.25
N ALA A 102 2.33 0.43 -1.95
CA ALA A 102 1.51 1.62 -2.15
C ALA A 102 2.00 2.79 -1.28
N SER A 103 2.33 2.54 -0.01
CA SER A 103 2.88 3.56 0.87
C SER A 103 4.23 4.07 0.38
N LEU A 104 5.14 3.17 0.00
CA LEU A 104 6.47 3.55 -0.48
C LEU A 104 6.39 4.39 -1.75
N THR A 105 5.67 3.90 -2.76
CA THR A 105 5.55 4.58 -4.06
C THR A 105 4.91 5.96 -3.91
N THR A 106 3.83 6.08 -3.14
CA THR A 106 3.16 7.38 -2.96
C THR A 106 3.96 8.33 -2.10
N ARG A 107 4.72 7.84 -1.12
CA ARG A 107 5.59 8.68 -0.29
C ARG A 107 6.78 9.23 -1.09
N VAL A 108 7.37 8.41 -1.96
CA VAL A 108 8.40 8.86 -2.93
C VAL A 108 7.81 9.86 -3.92
N GLY A 109 6.66 9.55 -4.52
CA GLY A 109 5.98 10.46 -5.46
C GLY A 109 5.64 11.80 -4.81
N ASN A 110 5.15 11.78 -3.57
CA ASN A 110 4.88 12.97 -2.78
C ASN A 110 6.15 13.81 -2.55
N ALA A 111 7.26 13.18 -2.15
CA ALA A 111 8.53 13.88 -1.96
C ALA A 111 9.02 14.53 -3.27
N LEU A 112 8.84 13.86 -4.41
CA LEU A 112 9.17 14.43 -5.72
C LEU A 112 8.29 15.63 -6.07
N ILE A 113 6.98 15.56 -5.84
CA ILE A 113 6.06 16.68 -6.07
C ILE A 113 6.45 17.87 -5.18
N GLN A 114 6.67 17.65 -3.88
CA GLN A 114 7.11 18.72 -2.98
C GLN A 114 8.44 19.34 -3.42
N SER A 115 9.38 18.54 -3.92
CA SER A 115 10.63 19.05 -4.47
C SER A 115 10.43 19.91 -5.72
N TYR A 116 9.49 19.54 -6.58
CA TYR A 116 9.13 20.30 -7.76
C TYR A 116 8.50 21.64 -7.38
N GLU A 117 7.52 21.62 -6.46
CA GLU A 117 6.89 22.83 -5.93
C GLU A 117 7.91 23.77 -5.27
N MET A 118 8.90 23.26 -4.54
CA MET A 118 9.96 24.11 -3.96
C MET A 118 10.84 24.80 -5.00
N VAL A 119 11.11 24.16 -6.14
CA VAL A 119 11.93 24.74 -7.22
C VAL A 119 11.15 25.75 -8.05
N PHE A 120 9.85 25.51 -8.25
CA PHE A 120 8.98 26.36 -9.06
C PHE A 120 8.16 27.38 -8.25
N ALA A 121 8.20 27.32 -6.93
CA ALA A 121 7.64 28.36 -6.08
C ALA A 121 8.32 29.69 -6.38
N LEU A 122 7.54 30.66 -6.89
CA LEU A 122 8.00 32.03 -7.08
C LEU A 122 8.54 32.59 -5.75
N PRO A 123 9.67 33.32 -5.74
CA PRO A 123 10.26 33.92 -4.52
C PRO A 123 9.33 34.85 -3.71
N ASP A 124 8.18 35.25 -4.25
CA ASP A 124 7.30 36.25 -3.65
C ASP A 124 6.26 35.72 -2.64
N SER A 125 6.04 34.40 -2.54
CA SER A 125 5.04 33.84 -1.61
C SER A 125 5.57 33.57 -0.20
N VAL A 126 6.90 33.59 0.01
CA VAL A 126 7.54 33.43 1.33
C VAL A 126 7.69 34.75 2.10
N THR A 127 7.58 35.89 1.42
CA THR A 127 7.79 37.22 2.03
C THR A 127 6.51 37.84 2.60
N TYR A 128 5.32 37.49 2.09
CA TYR A 128 4.06 38.08 2.57
C TYR A 128 3.55 37.54 3.91
N SER A 129 4.09 36.43 4.45
CA SER A 129 3.68 35.90 5.75
C SER A 129 4.59 36.32 6.93
N LYS A 130 5.72 37.00 6.69
CA LYS A 130 6.65 37.41 7.77
C LYS A 130 6.57 38.89 8.17
N THR A 131 5.78 39.70 7.47
CA THR A 131 5.51 41.10 7.84
C THR A 131 4.01 41.42 7.78
N GLY A 132 3.18 40.53 8.32
CA GLY A 132 1.76 40.78 8.60
C GLY A 132 1.54 41.61 9.87
N MET A 133 2.23 42.74 10.00
CA MET A 133 1.93 43.82 10.96
C MET A 133 2.51 45.14 10.42
N LEU A 134 1.98 45.58 9.28
CA LEU A 134 2.18 46.93 8.75
C LEU A 134 0.82 47.51 8.35
N PHE A 135 -0.03 47.74 9.35
CA PHE A 135 -1.05 48.78 9.28
C PHE A 135 -0.68 49.83 10.34
N GLY A 136 -0.16 50.96 9.86
CA GLY A 136 -0.12 52.21 10.60
C GLY A 136 -1.03 53.22 9.91
N SER A 137 -2.13 53.56 10.57
CA SER A 137 -2.82 54.86 10.56
C SER A 137 -3.89 54.86 11.64
#